data_AF-A0A8B3S0S1-F1
#
_entry.id   AF-A0A8B3S0S1-F1
#
_cell.length_a   1.000
_cell.length_b   1.000
_cell.length_c   1.000
_cell.angle_alpha   90.00
_cell.angle_beta   90.00
_cell.angle_gamma   90.00
#
_symmetry.space_group_name_H-M   'P 1'
#
loop_
_entity.id
_entity.type
_entity.pdbx_description
1 polymer ?
#
loop_
_entity_poly.entity_id
_entity_poly.type
_entity_poly.pdbx_seq_one_letter_code
_entity_poly.pdbx_strand_id
1 'polypeptide(L)'
;MYSDRINSLPSYLFAAIDEGKKEAVRKGVDVIDIGVGDPDQPTPSHIVESLCEAARDASTHTYPSYTGLITFREAASTWYSEHFGVNVEPLTEVLTLIGSKEGIAHAPLAFLNAGDIALVPDPAYPVYKVGTIFAGGTPYMMPLSKENGFLPDLQAIPKNIAKKARIMFLNYPNNPHQQQQTNHSTRKL
;
A
#
# COMPACT_ATOMS: atom_id res chain seq x y z
N MET A 1 9.12 -28.63 2.72
CA MET A 1 9.43 -27.69 3.82
C MET A 1 9.47 -26.29 3.23
N TYR A 2 8.67 -25.35 3.74
CA TYR A 2 8.70 -23.96 3.28
C TYR A 2 9.87 -23.20 3.95
N SER A 3 10.30 -22.09 3.36
CA SER A 3 11.37 -21.25 3.92
C SER A 3 10.94 -20.55 5.21
N ASP A 4 11.91 -20.19 6.06
CA ASP A 4 11.65 -19.48 7.32
C ASP A 4 10.90 -18.16 7.11
N ARG A 5 11.15 -17.48 5.98
CA ARG A 5 10.43 -16.28 5.56
C ARG A 5 8.93 -16.52 5.39
N ILE A 6 8.54 -17.67 4.85
CA ILE A 6 7.12 -18.04 4.70
C ILE A 6 6.55 -18.45 6.06
N ASN A 7 7.31 -19.22 6.85
CA ASN A 7 6.87 -19.67 8.17
C ASN A 7 6.73 -18.52 9.19
N SER A 8 7.41 -17.37 8.96
CA SER A 8 7.34 -16.20 9.85
C SER A 8 6.17 -15.26 9.57
N LEU A 9 5.41 -15.47 8.48
CA LEU A 9 4.27 -14.63 8.16
C LEU A 9 3.07 -14.94 9.08
N PRO A 10 2.37 -13.92 9.58
CA PRO A 10 1.16 -14.13 10.37
C PRO A 10 0.03 -14.68 9.48
N SER A 11 -0.95 -15.34 10.10
CA SER A 11 -2.18 -15.74 9.42
C SER A 11 -2.87 -14.55 8.76
N TYR A 12 -3.40 -14.75 7.56
CA TYR A 12 -4.07 -13.69 6.81
C TYR A 12 -5.52 -13.52 7.30
N LEU A 13 -5.77 -12.46 8.07
CA LEU A 13 -7.07 -12.17 8.70
C LEU A 13 -8.23 -12.19 7.70
N PHE A 14 -8.06 -11.59 6.52
CA PHE A 14 -9.12 -11.52 5.51
C PHE A 14 -9.52 -12.89 4.95
N ALA A 15 -8.59 -13.85 4.86
CA ALA A 15 -8.94 -15.22 4.45
C ALA A 15 -9.90 -15.88 5.45
N ALA A 16 -9.67 -15.68 6.76
CA ALA A 16 -10.57 -16.20 7.79
C ALA A 16 -11.95 -15.51 7.75
N ILE A 17 -11.99 -14.20 7.48
CA ILE A 17 -13.25 -13.46 7.29
C ILE A 17 -14.00 -13.99 6.06
N ASP A 18 -13.31 -14.19 4.93
CA ASP A 18 -13.91 -14.72 3.71
C ASP A 18 -14.45 -16.14 3.88
N GLU A 19 -13.74 -17.00 4.63
CA GLU A 19 -14.22 -18.33 4.98
C GLU A 19 -15.49 -18.27 5.84
N GLY A 20 -15.50 -17.40 6.86
CA GLY A 20 -16.67 -17.15 7.70
C GLY A 20 -17.89 -16.66 6.90
N LYS A 21 -17.68 -15.72 5.96
CA LYS A 21 -18.73 -15.24 5.04
C LYS A 21 -19.30 -16.39 4.19
N LYS A 22 -18.43 -17.19 3.57
CA LYS A 22 -18.83 -18.35 2.75
C LYS A 22 -19.63 -19.37 3.55
N GLU A 23 -19.27 -19.60 4.81
CA GLU A 23 -20.00 -20.52 5.71
C GLU A 23 -21.39 -19.98 6.08
N ALA A 24 -21.50 -18.69 6.39
CA ALA A 24 -22.79 -18.06 6.68
C ALA A 24 -23.74 -18.12 5.48
N VAL A 25 -23.26 -17.79 4.28
CA VAL A 25 -24.02 -17.91 3.03
C VAL A 25 -24.49 -19.35 2.80
N ARG A 26 -23.62 -20.34 3.03
CA ARG A 26 -23.98 -21.78 2.91
C ARG A 26 -25.09 -22.19 3.88
N LYS A 27 -25.25 -21.51 5.02
CA LYS A 27 -26.34 -21.70 5.99
C LYS A 27 -27.62 -20.93 5.63
N GLY A 28 -27.65 -20.25 4.49
CA GLY A 28 -28.80 -19.43 4.06
C GLY A 28 -28.91 -18.09 4.80
N VAL A 29 -27.82 -17.62 5.43
CA VAL A 29 -27.79 -16.30 6.05
C VAL A 29 -27.60 -15.24 4.97
N ASP A 30 -28.43 -14.20 5.00
CA ASP A 30 -28.25 -12.99 4.19
C ASP A 30 -27.09 -12.16 4.78
N VAL A 31 -25.96 -12.13 4.06
CA VAL A 31 -24.72 -11.49 4.53
C VAL A 31 -24.59 -10.11 3.88
N ILE A 32 -24.60 -9.08 4.72
CA ILE A 32 -24.25 -7.71 4.33
C ILE A 32 -22.74 -7.54 4.51
N ASP A 33 -21.99 -7.49 3.40
CA ASP A 33 -20.53 -7.37 3.41
C ASP A 33 -20.09 -5.89 3.42
N ILE A 34 -19.53 -5.46 4.54
CA ILE A 34 -18.91 -4.14 4.74
C ILE A 34 -17.42 -4.26 5.08
N GLY A 35 -16.80 -5.41 4.77
CA GLY A 35 -15.45 -5.75 5.23
C GLY A 35 -14.32 -5.40 4.26
N VAL A 36 -14.63 -5.20 2.97
CA VAL A 36 -13.65 -4.87 1.93
C VAL A 36 -13.94 -3.49 1.36
N GLY A 37 -12.91 -2.66 1.22
CA GLY A 37 -13.03 -1.29 0.71
C GLY A 37 -13.11 -1.20 -0.81
N ASP A 38 -13.74 -2.18 -1.47
CA ASP A 38 -13.90 -2.17 -2.92
C ASP A 38 -15.04 -1.20 -3.30
N PRO A 39 -14.85 -0.32 -4.30
CA PRO A 39 -15.92 0.53 -4.80
C PRO A 39 -17.09 -0.30 -5.35
N ASP A 40 -18.31 0.15 -5.08
CA ASP A 40 -19.55 -0.44 -5.58
C ASP A 40 -19.87 0.00 -7.02
N GLN A 41 -19.28 1.10 -7.47
CA GLN A 41 -19.49 1.65 -8.81
C GLN A 41 -18.57 0.98 -9.85
N PRO A 42 -19.06 0.76 -11.08
CA PRO A 42 -18.24 0.21 -12.14
C PRO A 42 -17.15 1.20 -12.57
N THR A 43 -16.11 0.67 -13.22
CA THR A 43 -15.11 1.50 -13.89
C THR A 43 -15.78 2.43 -14.92
N PRO A 44 -15.47 3.75 -14.94
CA PRO A 44 -16.01 4.68 -15.92
C PRO A 44 -15.86 4.20 -17.37
N SER A 45 -16.90 4.38 -18.19
CA SER A 45 -16.99 3.78 -19.54
C SER A 45 -15.83 4.16 -20.46
N HIS A 46 -15.40 5.42 -20.44
CA HIS A 46 -14.29 5.89 -21.28
C HIS A 46 -12.97 5.13 -20.99
N ILE A 47 -12.74 4.67 -19.75
CA ILE A 47 -11.56 3.87 -19.40
C ILE A 47 -11.69 2.46 -19.99
N VAL A 48 -12.89 1.87 -19.91
CA VAL A 48 -13.19 0.55 -20.49
C VAL A 48 -13.05 0.58 -22.01
N GLU A 49 -13.52 1.65 -22.64
CA GLU A 49 -13.41 1.89 -24.08
C GLU A 49 -11.95 2.02 -24.50
N SER A 50 -11.14 2.84 -23.83
CA SER A 50 -9.70 2.96 -24.10
C SER A 50 -8.94 1.64 -23.94
N LEU A 51 -9.29 0.83 -22.93
CA LEU A 51 -8.73 -0.53 -22.78
C LEU A 51 -9.09 -1.41 -23.99
N CYS A 52 -10.34 -1.38 -24.42
CA CYS A 52 -10.82 -2.16 -25.55
C CYS A 52 -10.17 -1.75 -26.87
N GLU A 53 -9.93 -0.46 -27.08
CA GLU A 53 -9.17 0.06 -28.22
C GLU A 53 -7.72 -0.42 -28.19
N ALA A 54 -7.03 -0.25 -27.06
CA ALA A 54 -5.66 -0.71 -26.89
C ALA A 54 -5.52 -2.23 -27.12
N ALA A 55 -6.44 -3.03 -26.57
CA ALA A 55 -6.41 -4.48 -26.72
C ALA A 55 -6.60 -4.96 -28.17
N ARG A 56 -7.29 -4.18 -29.01
CA ARG A 56 -7.47 -4.48 -30.45
C ARG A 56 -6.24 -4.12 -31.28
N ASP A 57 -5.38 -3.23 -30.79
CA ASP A 57 -4.13 -2.90 -31.45
C ASP A 57 -3.04 -3.93 -31.12
N ALA A 58 -2.66 -4.73 -32.12
CA ALA A 58 -1.63 -5.75 -32.00
C ALA A 58 -0.25 -5.20 -31.59
N SER A 59 0.01 -3.90 -31.81
CA SER A 59 1.26 -3.26 -31.38
C SER A 59 1.45 -3.31 -29.85
N THR A 60 0.34 -3.35 -29.09
CA THR A 60 0.33 -3.35 -27.62
C THR A 60 0.56 -4.73 -27.00
N HIS A 61 0.61 -5.80 -27.81
CA HIS A 61 0.69 -7.18 -27.32
C HIS A 61 2.11 -7.62 -26.95
N THR A 62 3.09 -6.78 -27.24
CA THR A 62 4.50 -7.06 -26.99
C THR A 62 4.92 -6.66 -25.57
N TYR A 63 6.11 -7.08 -25.16
CA TYR A 63 6.63 -6.69 -23.85
C TYR A 63 6.76 -5.17 -23.74
N PRO A 64 6.18 -4.55 -22.69
CA PRO A 64 6.41 -3.14 -22.43
C PRO A 64 7.85 -2.90 -21.94
N SER A 65 8.26 -1.63 -21.87
CA SER A 65 9.45 -1.24 -21.10
C SER A 65 9.36 -1.78 -19.66
N TYR A 66 10.49 -2.21 -19.09
CA TYR A 66 10.56 -2.70 -17.71
C TYR A 66 10.04 -1.71 -16.66
N THR A 67 10.06 -0.41 -16.98
CA THR A 67 9.56 0.67 -16.10
C THR A 67 8.12 1.11 -16.41
N GLY A 68 7.51 0.52 -17.44
CA GLY A 68 6.19 0.89 -17.96
C GLY A 68 6.24 1.89 -19.12
N LEU A 69 5.08 2.10 -19.74
CA LEU A 69 4.90 3.02 -20.86
C LEU A 69 5.27 4.45 -20.44
N ILE A 70 6.07 5.13 -21.26
CA ILE A 70 6.48 6.51 -20.99
C ILE A 70 5.27 7.46 -20.92
N THR A 71 4.29 7.27 -21.81
CA THR A 71 3.07 8.08 -21.86
C THR A 71 2.25 7.98 -20.57
N PHE A 72 2.21 6.80 -19.94
CA PHE A 72 1.56 6.66 -18.63
C PHE A 72 2.33 7.38 -17.53
N ARG A 73 3.67 7.31 -17.55
CA ARG A 73 4.51 7.97 -16.55
C ARG A 73 4.46 9.50 -16.67
N GLU A 74 4.38 10.03 -17.88
CA GLU A 74 4.13 11.45 -18.16
C GLU A 74 2.76 11.88 -17.63
N ALA A 75 1.70 11.11 -17.94
CA ALA A 75 0.35 11.40 -17.44
C ALA A 75 0.29 11.38 -15.90
N ALA A 76 0.96 10.43 -15.25
CA ALA A 76 1.06 10.36 -13.79
C ALA A 76 1.79 11.58 -13.21
N SER A 77 2.89 12.01 -13.83
CA SER A 77 3.64 13.21 -13.43
C SER A 77 2.79 14.48 -13.55
N THR A 78 2.13 14.68 -14.70
CA THR A 78 1.21 15.81 -14.91
C THR A 78 0.10 15.83 -13.87
N TRP A 79 -0.56 14.68 -13.65
CA TRP A 79 -1.61 14.57 -12.66
C TRP A 79 -1.12 14.94 -11.25
N TYR A 80 0.07 14.46 -10.87
CA TYR A 80 0.66 14.74 -9.56
C TYR A 80 0.99 16.24 -9.36
N SER A 81 1.49 16.90 -10.41
CA SER A 81 1.76 18.34 -10.41
C SER A 81 0.47 19.16 -10.33
N GLU A 82 -0.56 18.80 -11.10
CA GLU A 82 -1.84 19.53 -11.11
C GLU A 82 -2.62 19.39 -9.80
N HIS A 83 -2.58 18.22 -9.17
CA HIS A 83 -3.38 17.94 -7.97
C HIS A 83 -2.66 18.32 -6.67
N PHE A 84 -1.33 18.21 -6.64
CA PHE A 84 -0.54 18.40 -5.41
C PHE A 84 0.51 19.50 -5.52
N GLY A 85 0.74 20.07 -6.71
CA GLY A 85 1.79 21.07 -6.94
C GLY A 85 3.20 20.48 -6.86
N VAL A 86 3.36 19.16 -7.00
CA VAL A 86 4.65 18.46 -6.90
C VAL A 86 5.05 17.97 -8.28
N ASN A 87 6.18 18.48 -8.77
CA ASN A 87 6.77 18.04 -10.03
C ASN A 87 7.61 16.78 -9.79
N VAL A 88 7.38 15.73 -10.58
CA VAL A 88 8.16 14.49 -10.58
C VAL A 88 8.61 14.18 -12.00
N GLU A 89 9.87 13.82 -12.19
CA GLU A 89 10.46 13.49 -13.49
C GLU A 89 9.98 12.10 -13.97
N PRO A 90 9.21 12.00 -15.08
CA PRO A 90 8.66 10.74 -15.57
C PRO A 90 9.69 9.63 -15.81
N LEU A 91 10.92 9.98 -16.19
CA LEU A 91 11.95 9.00 -16.51
C LEU A 91 12.66 8.42 -15.28
N THR A 92 12.75 9.17 -14.18
CA THR A 92 13.57 8.80 -13.02
C THR A 92 12.81 8.68 -11.71
N GLU A 93 11.63 9.29 -11.60
CA GLU A 93 10.88 9.42 -10.35
C GLU A 93 9.48 8.76 -10.41
N VAL A 94 9.12 8.14 -11.54
CA VAL A 94 7.85 7.42 -11.70
C VAL A 94 8.08 5.96 -12.10
N LEU A 95 7.54 5.04 -11.30
CA LEU A 95 7.54 3.59 -11.55
C LEU A 95 6.12 3.06 -11.62
N THR A 96 5.82 2.27 -12.65
CA THR A 96 4.52 1.59 -12.80
C THR A 96 4.49 0.30 -12.00
N LEU A 97 3.34 0.00 -11.40
CA LEU A 97 3.16 -1.12 -10.48
C LEU A 97 1.91 -1.93 -10.85
N ILE A 98 1.88 -3.22 -10.47
CA ILE A 98 0.70 -4.06 -10.62
C ILE A 98 -0.21 -3.85 -9.41
N GLY A 99 -0.72 -2.62 -9.30
CA GLY A 99 -1.50 -2.15 -8.17
C GLY A 99 -0.64 -1.79 -6.95
N SER A 100 -1.21 -0.96 -6.06
CA SER A 100 -0.48 -0.40 -4.91
C SER A 100 0.02 -1.46 -3.92
N LYS A 101 -0.73 -2.54 -3.70
CA LYS A 101 -0.36 -3.61 -2.77
C LYS A 101 0.95 -4.29 -3.15
N GLU A 102 1.19 -4.48 -4.45
CA GLU A 102 2.42 -5.09 -4.97
C GLU A 102 3.63 -4.20 -4.68
N GLY A 103 3.60 -2.94 -5.10
CA GLY A 103 4.71 -2.02 -4.83
C GLY A 103 4.96 -1.78 -3.34
N ILE A 104 3.91 -1.68 -2.52
CA ILE A 104 4.07 -1.54 -1.06
C ILE A 104 4.69 -2.82 -0.44
N ALA A 105 4.29 -4.00 -0.90
CA ALA A 105 4.85 -5.26 -0.41
C ALA A 105 6.32 -5.44 -0.81
N HIS A 106 6.72 -4.95 -1.99
CA HIS A 106 8.08 -5.05 -2.49
C HIS A 106 9.00 -3.91 -2.07
N ALA A 107 8.50 -2.72 -1.73
CA ALA A 107 9.32 -1.60 -1.29
C ALA A 107 10.30 -1.98 -0.16
N PRO A 108 9.91 -2.73 0.89
CA PRO A 108 10.85 -3.23 1.89
C PRO A 108 12.05 -4.02 1.34
N LEU A 109 11.89 -4.77 0.24
CA LEU A 109 12.99 -5.53 -0.37
C LEU A 109 14.07 -4.63 -0.95
N ALA A 110 13.73 -3.41 -1.35
CA ALA A 110 14.68 -2.43 -1.89
C ALA A 110 15.45 -1.69 -0.79
N PHE A 111 14.89 -1.57 0.42
CA PHE A 111 15.40 -0.68 1.46
C PHE A 111 15.81 -1.37 2.78
N LEU A 112 15.41 -2.62 3.01
CA LEU A 112 15.72 -3.36 4.23
C LEU A 112 16.70 -4.50 3.97
N ASN A 113 17.70 -4.61 4.84
CA ASN A 113 18.45 -5.84 5.05
C ASN A 113 17.88 -6.62 6.24
N ALA A 114 18.33 -7.86 6.40
CA ALA A 114 18.00 -8.67 7.57
C ALA A 114 18.39 -7.93 8.87
N GLY A 115 17.42 -7.74 9.77
CA GLY A 115 17.61 -7.05 11.04
C GLY A 115 17.49 -5.51 11.01
N ASP A 116 17.33 -4.89 9.83
CA ASP A 116 16.91 -3.49 9.75
C ASP A 116 15.47 -3.32 10.29
N ILE A 117 15.12 -2.10 10.69
CA ILE A 117 13.82 -1.78 11.27
C ILE A 117 12.96 -0.98 10.28
N ALA A 118 11.67 -1.31 10.21
CA ALA A 118 10.65 -0.46 9.60
C ALA A 118 9.72 0.08 10.69
N LEU A 119 9.45 1.39 10.67
CA LEU A 119 8.45 2.00 11.53
C LEU A 119 7.07 1.81 10.91
N VAL A 120 6.15 1.14 11.60
CA VAL A 120 4.83 0.74 11.07
C VAL A 120 3.73 1.29 11.98
N PRO A 121 2.74 2.04 11.48
CA PRO A 121 1.63 2.51 12.30
C PRO A 121 0.77 1.35 12.82
N ASP A 122 0.09 1.54 13.95
CA ASP A 122 -0.86 0.58 14.52
C ASP A 122 -2.10 1.32 15.07
N PRO A 123 -3.30 1.16 14.49
CA PRO A 123 -3.63 0.27 13.37
C PRO A 123 -3.14 0.79 12.01
N ALA A 124 -2.94 -0.13 11.07
CA ALA A 124 -2.54 0.19 9.70
C ALA A 124 -2.88 -0.92 8.70
N TYR A 125 -2.69 -0.63 7.41
CA TYR A 125 -2.82 -1.61 6.35
C TYR A 125 -1.84 -2.79 6.57
N PRO A 126 -2.31 -4.06 6.66
CA PRO A 126 -1.49 -5.18 7.12
C PRO A 126 -0.23 -5.46 6.29
N VAL A 127 -0.24 -5.08 5.00
CA VAL A 127 0.88 -5.32 4.09
C VAL A 127 2.18 -4.63 4.55
N TYR A 128 2.10 -3.53 5.30
CA TYR A 128 3.30 -2.84 5.80
C TYR A 128 4.12 -3.74 6.73
N LYS A 129 3.42 -4.37 7.70
CA LYS A 129 4.02 -5.33 8.63
C LYS A 129 4.48 -6.59 7.91
N VAL A 130 3.61 -7.16 7.07
CA VAL A 130 3.89 -8.42 6.36
C VAL A 130 5.06 -8.26 5.39
N GLY A 131 5.10 -7.19 4.60
CA GLY A 131 6.19 -6.88 3.66
C GLY A 131 7.52 -6.64 4.38
N THR A 132 7.50 -5.98 5.55
CA THR A 132 8.69 -5.81 6.40
C THR A 132 9.27 -7.15 6.83
N ILE A 133 8.43 -8.04 7.38
CA ILE A 133 8.86 -9.38 7.82
C ILE A 133 9.35 -10.21 6.63
N PHE A 134 8.65 -10.12 5.50
CA PHE A 134 9.02 -10.83 4.27
C PHE A 134 10.40 -10.40 3.75
N ALA A 135 10.75 -9.12 3.88
CA ALA A 135 12.08 -8.61 3.54
C ALA A 135 13.17 -8.95 4.58
N GLY A 136 12.84 -9.64 5.68
CA GLY A 136 13.77 -9.96 6.77
C GLY A 136 13.97 -8.80 7.77
N GLY A 137 13.21 -7.72 7.63
CA GLY A 137 13.20 -6.61 8.56
C GLY A 137 12.34 -6.88 9.80
N THR A 138 12.51 -6.03 10.81
CA THR A 138 11.70 -6.07 12.04
C THR A 138 10.76 -4.86 12.08
N PRO A 139 9.43 -5.06 12.11
CA PRO A 139 8.49 -3.94 12.27
C PRO A 139 8.54 -3.42 13.71
N TYR A 140 8.71 -2.11 13.87
CA TYR A 140 8.51 -1.41 15.13
C TYR A 140 7.18 -0.65 15.06
N MET A 141 6.22 -1.05 15.89
CA MET A 141 4.86 -0.53 15.84
C MET A 141 4.78 0.87 16.48
N MET A 142 4.12 1.80 15.80
CA MET A 142 3.83 3.15 16.26
C MET A 142 2.33 3.27 16.56
N PRO A 143 1.92 3.25 17.84
CA PRO A 143 0.51 3.35 18.21
C PRO A 143 -0.13 4.66 17.73
N LEU A 144 -1.22 4.54 16.97
CA LEU A 144 -2.09 5.61 16.56
C LEU A 144 -3.33 5.56 17.45
N SER A 145 -3.46 6.54 18.34
CA SER A 145 -4.53 6.57 19.33
C SER A 145 -5.50 7.72 19.06
N LYS A 146 -6.70 7.65 19.64
CA LYS A 146 -7.66 8.75 19.50
C LYS A 146 -7.10 10.04 20.12
N GLU A 147 -6.37 9.91 21.22
CA GLU A 147 -5.82 11.02 22.00
C GLU A 147 -4.76 11.81 21.21
N ASN A 148 -4.01 11.15 20.33
CA ASN A 148 -3.03 11.79 19.46
C ASN A 148 -3.57 12.09 18.04
N GLY A 149 -4.89 11.99 17.84
CA GLY A 149 -5.51 12.24 16.54
C GLY A 149 -5.14 11.22 15.47
N PHE A 150 -4.76 10.01 15.88
CA PHE A 150 -4.25 8.94 15.01
C PHE A 150 -2.99 9.37 14.22
N LEU A 151 -2.14 10.18 14.85
CA LEU A 151 -0.83 10.56 14.34
C LEU A 151 0.28 9.84 15.12
N PRO A 152 1.38 9.44 14.47
CA PRO A 152 2.50 8.82 15.19
C PRO A 152 3.16 9.83 16.12
N ASP A 153 3.40 9.43 17.37
CA ASP A 153 4.26 10.19 18.29
C ASP A 153 5.74 9.85 18.02
N LEU A 154 6.40 10.70 17.24
CA LEU A 154 7.81 10.51 16.88
C LEU A 154 8.76 10.64 18.09
N GLN A 155 8.36 11.36 19.14
CA GLN A 155 9.19 11.51 20.35
C GLN A 155 9.15 10.26 21.22
N ALA A 156 8.10 9.44 21.09
CA ALA A 156 7.99 8.15 21.75
C ALA A 156 8.91 7.07 21.13
N ILE A 157 9.46 7.30 19.92
CA ILE A 157 10.35 6.35 19.25
C ILE A 157 11.73 6.35 19.96
N PRO A 158 12.18 5.22 20.53
CA PRO A 158 13.47 5.16 21.21
C PRO A 158 14.62 5.48 20.25
N LYS A 159 15.61 6.26 20.71
CA LYS A 159 16.74 6.71 19.87
C LYS A 159 17.51 5.57 19.22
N ASN A 160 17.65 4.42 19.89
CA ASN A 160 18.31 3.23 19.34
C ASN A 160 17.49 2.57 18.22
N ILE A 161 16.16 2.66 18.26
CA ILE A 161 15.26 2.20 17.20
C ILE A 161 15.32 3.17 16.02
N ALA A 162 15.18 4.47 16.27
CA ALA A 162 15.23 5.51 15.24
C ALA A 162 16.54 5.44 14.43
N LYS A 163 17.68 5.17 15.07
CA LYS A 163 18.97 4.98 14.37
C LYS A 163 19.05 3.74 13.48
N LYS A 164 18.27 2.70 13.78
CA LYS A 164 18.21 1.44 13.00
C LYS A 164 17.08 1.42 11.98
N ALA A 165 16.11 2.31 12.11
CA ALA A 165 15.00 2.43 11.19
C ALA A 165 15.51 2.88 9.81
N ARG A 166 15.05 2.19 8.75
CA ARG A 166 15.39 2.50 7.36
C ARG A 166 14.22 3.06 6.57
N ILE A 167 13.01 2.63 6.91
CA ILE A 167 11.77 3.10 6.30
C ILE A 167 10.71 3.36 7.37
N MET A 168 9.80 4.28 7.08
CA MET A 168 8.61 4.57 7.87
C MET A 168 7.39 4.56 6.96
N PHE A 169 6.37 3.78 7.33
CA PHE A 169 5.10 3.80 6.63
C PHE A 169 4.19 4.87 7.22
N LEU A 170 3.54 5.63 6.34
CA LEU A 170 2.50 6.59 6.68
C LEU A 170 1.37 6.43 5.68
N ASN A 171 0.13 6.61 6.13
CA ASN A 171 -1.05 6.52 5.26
C ASN A 171 -2.10 7.52 5.71
N TYR A 172 -2.27 8.57 4.90
CA TYR A 172 -3.23 9.65 5.09
C TYR A 172 -3.77 10.08 3.72
N PRO A 173 -5.10 10.07 3.49
CA PRO A 173 -6.16 9.63 4.40
C PRO A 173 -5.99 8.18 4.90
N ASN A 174 -6.18 7.98 6.20
CA ASN A 174 -5.82 6.73 6.85
C ASN A 174 -6.84 5.61 6.58
N ASN A 175 -6.37 4.41 6.24
CA ASN A 175 -7.13 3.19 6.36
C ASN A 175 -6.67 2.46 7.65
N PRO A 176 -7.51 2.30 8.69
CA PRO A 176 -8.99 2.27 8.64
C PRO A 176 -9.74 3.54 9.16
N HIS A 177 -9.06 4.58 9.65
CA HIS A 177 -9.74 5.66 10.41
C HIS A 177 -10.15 6.92 9.61
N GLN A 178 -9.89 6.95 8.30
CA GLN A 178 -10.16 8.05 7.35
C GLN A 178 -9.58 9.43 7.75
N GLN A 179 -8.69 9.48 8.75
CA GLN A 179 -8.07 10.71 9.22
C GLN A 179 -7.16 11.32 8.16
N GLN A 180 -7.24 12.64 8.01
CA GLN A 180 -6.37 13.41 7.12
C GLN A 180 -5.23 14.04 7.92
N GLN A 181 -4.04 14.10 7.33
CA GLN A 181 -2.97 14.96 7.86
C GLN A 181 -3.18 16.40 7.43
N THR A 182 -2.75 17.32 8.28
CA THR A 182 -2.63 18.75 7.93
C THR A 182 -1.21 19.05 7.44
N ASN A 183 -1.03 20.12 6.66
CA ASN A 183 0.29 20.56 6.18
C ASN A 183 1.30 20.79 7.33
N HIS A 184 0.82 21.14 8.52
CA HIS A 184 1.67 21.33 9.70
C HIS A 184 2.20 20.00 10.28
N SER A 185 1.40 18.93 10.25
CA SER A 185 1.83 17.59 10.68
C SER A 185 2.81 16.95 9.72
N THR A 186 2.67 17.17 8.40
CA THR A 186 3.59 16.61 7.39
C THR A 186 5.00 17.21 7.50
N ARG A 187 5.13 18.49 7.85
CA ARG A 187 6.44 19.15 8.04
C ARG A 187 7.18 18.74 9.31
N LYS A 188 6.49 18.09 10.25
CA LYS A 188 7.11 17.58 11.51
C LYS A 188 7.69 16.18 11.36
N LEU A 189 7.29 15.45 10.33
CA LEU A 189 7.81 14.15 9.93
C LEU A 189 9.11 14.33 9.14
#